data_AF-A0A974C836-F1
#
_entry.id   AF-A0A974C836-F1
#
_cell.length_a   1.000
_cell.length_b   1.000
_cell.length_c   1.000
_cell.angle_alpha   90.00
_cell.angle_beta   90.00
_cell.angle_gamma   90.00
#
_symmetry.space_group_name_H-M   'P 1'
#
loop_
_entity.id
_entity.type
_entity.pdbx_description
1 polymer ?
#
loop_
_entity_poly.entity_id
_entity_poly.type
_entity_poly.pdbx_seq_one_letter_code
_entity_poly.pdbx_strand_id
1 'polypeptide(L)'
;MPLWHGILYIGQTIRMVKERIKEHRNNIRNYKISTATDTPVSRHFQGHNVSQLRWLVLEKITQTKRGGDIRKSLGQREVYWIKRMNTMAPAGLNDHWSLSPFL
;
A
#
# COMPACT_ATOMS: atom_id res chain seq x y z
N MET A 1 -4.74 -4.48 21.70
CA MET A 1 -4.44 -4.37 20.26
C MET A 1 -5.57 -5.06 19.50
N PRO A 2 -6.21 -4.44 18.48
CA PRO A 2 -7.25 -5.12 17.74
C PRO A 2 -6.64 -6.23 16.87
N LEU A 3 -7.21 -7.42 16.95
CA LEU A 3 -6.82 -8.59 16.17
C LEU A 3 -7.39 -8.47 14.75
N TRP A 4 -6.60 -7.94 13.83
CA TRP A 4 -6.92 -7.95 12.40
C TRP A 4 -6.65 -9.36 11.86
N HIS A 5 -7.70 -10.16 11.65
CA HIS A 5 -7.59 -11.50 11.05
C HIS A 5 -7.44 -11.44 9.50
N GLY A 6 -6.72 -10.44 8.99
CA GLY A 6 -6.58 -10.19 7.54
C GLY A 6 -5.12 -9.99 7.13
N ILE A 7 -4.80 -10.40 5.90
CA ILE A 7 -3.50 -10.16 5.27
C ILE A 7 -3.37 -8.68 4.87
N LEU A 8 -2.22 -8.07 5.14
CA LEU A 8 -2.01 -6.62 5.03
C LEU A 8 -1.21 -6.23 3.78
N TYR A 9 -1.55 -5.08 3.21
CA TYR A 9 -0.76 -4.38 2.19
C TYR A 9 -0.43 -2.97 2.70
N ILE A 10 0.79 -2.52 2.50
CA ILE A 10 1.22 -1.15 2.80
C ILE A 10 1.68 -0.48 1.52
N GLY A 11 1.12 0.70 1.27
CA GLY A 11 1.46 1.53 0.13
C GLY A 11 1.54 3.01 0.54
N GLN A 12 2.20 3.82 -0.26
CA GLN A 12 2.21 5.28 -0.12
C GLN A 12 1.43 5.99 -1.23
N THR A 13 1.04 7.24 -0.97
CA THR A 13 0.57 8.13 -2.02
C THR A 13 0.86 9.59 -1.69
N ILE A 14 1.25 10.37 -2.71
CA ILE A 14 1.28 11.85 -2.67
C ILE A 14 -0.08 12.47 -2.99
N ARG A 15 -1.00 11.68 -3.56
CA ARG A 15 -2.34 12.14 -3.97
C ARG A 15 -3.32 12.01 -2.80
N MET A 16 -4.56 12.41 -3.01
CA MET A 16 -5.62 12.16 -2.05
C MET A 16 -5.78 10.66 -1.80
N VAL A 17 -5.83 10.27 -0.52
CA VAL A 17 -6.01 8.87 -0.11
C VAL A 17 -7.24 8.24 -0.77
N LYS A 18 -8.34 8.98 -0.87
CA LYS A 18 -9.58 8.52 -1.52
C LYS A 18 -9.37 8.10 -2.98
N GLU A 19 -8.57 8.84 -3.74
CA GLU A 19 -8.24 8.48 -5.13
C GLU A 19 -7.44 7.19 -5.19
N ARG A 20 -6.44 7.03 -4.30
CA ARG A 20 -5.66 5.79 -4.23
C ARG A 20 -6.52 4.57 -3.88
N ILE A 21 -7.47 4.73 -2.96
CA ILE A 21 -8.42 3.66 -2.61
C ILE A 21 -9.36 3.34 -3.77
N LYS A 22 -9.83 4.36 -4.51
CA LYS A 22 -10.65 4.17 -5.71
C LYS A 22 -9.91 3.37 -6.78
N GLU A 23 -8.63 3.66 -7.00
CA GLU A 23 -7.76 2.88 -7.90
C GLU A 23 -7.63 1.42 -7.45
N HIS A 24 -7.33 1.16 -6.18
CA HIS A 24 -7.26 -0.21 -5.67
C HIS A 24 -8.58 -0.96 -5.91
N ARG A 25 -9.74 -0.33 -5.66
CA ARG A 25 -11.06 -0.93 -5.94
C ARG A 25 -11.26 -1.18 -7.43
N ASN A 26 -10.81 -0.27 -8.30
CA ASN A 26 -10.89 -0.44 -9.75
C ASN A 26 -10.02 -1.59 -10.24
N ASN A 27 -8.79 -1.71 -9.73
CA ASN A 27 -7.87 -2.79 -10.07
C ASN A 27 -8.39 -4.15 -9.60
N ILE A 28 -9.03 -4.21 -8.43
CA ILE A 28 -9.69 -5.44 -7.94
C ILE A 28 -10.83 -5.85 -8.89
N ARG A 29 -11.71 -4.92 -9.25
CA ARG A 29 -12.87 -5.21 -10.12
C ARG A 29 -12.47 -5.61 -11.54
N ASN A 30 -11.40 -5.03 -12.05
CA ASN A 30 -10.93 -5.23 -13.41
C ASN A 30 -9.61 -6.02 -13.45
N TYR A 31 -9.40 -6.93 -12.49
CA TYR A 31 -8.16 -7.70 -12.42
C TYR A 31 -7.96 -8.50 -13.70
N LYS A 32 -6.76 -8.40 -14.26
CA LYS A 32 -6.31 -9.21 -15.38
C LYS A 32 -4.81 -9.45 -15.24
N ILE A 33 -4.41 -10.72 -15.30
CA ILE A 33 -3.01 -11.13 -15.21
C ILE A 33 -2.15 -10.43 -16.26
N SER A 34 -0.92 -10.05 -15.88
CA SER A 34 0.05 -9.38 -16.77
C SER A 34 -0.44 -8.04 -17.35
N THR A 35 -1.26 -7.30 -16.59
CA THR A 35 -1.69 -5.93 -16.93
C THR A 35 -1.42 -4.97 -15.77
N ALA A 36 -1.69 -3.67 -15.98
CA ALA A 36 -1.58 -2.68 -14.91
C ALA A 36 -2.51 -2.95 -13.70
N THR A 37 -3.54 -3.78 -13.87
CA THR A 37 -4.42 -4.20 -12.77
C THR A 37 -3.94 -5.47 -12.07
N ASP A 38 -2.86 -6.11 -12.53
CA ASP A 38 -2.17 -7.20 -11.82
C ASP A 38 -1.29 -6.64 -10.71
N THR A 39 -1.94 -6.25 -9.62
CA THR A 39 -1.29 -5.75 -8.41
C THR A 39 -1.40 -6.81 -7.32
N PRO A 40 -0.53 -6.80 -6.30
CA PRO A 40 -0.62 -7.79 -5.23
C PRO A 40 -1.98 -7.80 -4.52
N VAL A 41 -2.57 -6.61 -4.35
CA VAL A 41 -3.92 -6.45 -3.76
C VAL A 41 -4.99 -7.08 -4.65
N SER A 42 -5.02 -6.79 -5.94
CA SER A 42 -6.05 -7.35 -6.84
C SER A 42 -5.90 -8.85 -7.09
N ARG A 43 -4.66 -9.36 -7.09
CA ARG A 43 -4.36 -10.79 -7.15
C ARG A 43 -4.92 -11.54 -5.94
N HIS A 44 -4.73 -10.98 -4.73
CA HIS A 44 -5.31 -11.56 -3.50
C HIS A 44 -6.85 -11.62 -3.54
N PHE A 45 -7.49 -10.62 -4.16
CA PHE A 45 -8.95 -10.56 -4.23
C PHE A 45 -9.58 -11.51 -5.26
N GLN A 46 -8.82 -12.35 -5.97
CA GLN A 46 -9.41 -13.33 -6.91
C GLN A 46 -10.34 -14.36 -6.24
N GLY A 47 -10.29 -14.50 -4.91
CA GLY A 47 -11.25 -15.28 -4.11
C GLY A 47 -12.12 -14.45 -3.15
N HIS A 48 -12.12 -13.12 -3.25
CA HIS A 48 -12.76 -12.23 -2.27
C HIS A 48 -13.56 -11.10 -2.93
N ASN A 49 -14.61 -10.64 -2.25
CA ASN A 49 -15.41 -9.51 -2.72
C ASN A 49 -14.74 -8.18 -2.38
N VAL A 50 -14.74 -7.21 -3.29
CA VAL A 50 -14.21 -5.84 -3.07
C VAL A 50 -14.85 -5.12 -1.87
N SER A 51 -16.04 -5.53 -1.42
CA SER A 51 -16.70 -5.03 -0.20
C SER A 51 -15.94 -5.43 1.08
N GLN A 52 -15.11 -6.47 1.03
CA GLN A 52 -14.26 -6.90 2.13
C GLN A 52 -13.01 -6.03 2.30
N LEU A 53 -12.66 -5.21 1.30
CA LEU A 53 -11.54 -4.27 1.40
C LEU A 53 -11.78 -3.28 2.55
N ARG A 54 -10.87 -3.28 3.51
CA ARG A 54 -10.74 -2.29 4.59
C ARG A 54 -9.47 -1.49 4.37
N TRP A 55 -9.49 -0.22 4.75
CA TRP A 55 -8.34 0.67 4.60
C TRP A 55 -8.26 1.63 5.78
N LEU A 56 -7.04 2.10 6.06
CA LEU A 56 -6.69 2.99 7.15
C LEU A 56 -5.51 3.86 6.68
N VAL A 57 -5.47 5.11 7.12
CA VAL A 57 -4.26 5.94 7.01
C VAL A 57 -3.38 5.65 8.22
N LEU A 58 -2.20 5.07 8.00
CA LEU A 58 -1.24 4.78 9.07
C LEU A 58 -0.52 6.04 9.56
N GLU A 59 -0.07 6.87 8.62
CA GLU A 59 0.71 8.05 8.93
C GLU A 59 0.50 9.12 7.85
N LYS A 60 0.36 10.38 8.27
CA LYS A 60 0.35 11.53 7.37
C LYS A 60 1.70 12.22 7.46
N ILE A 61 2.46 12.16 6.37
CA ILE A 61 3.74 12.87 6.27
C ILE A 61 3.48 14.33 5.93
N THR A 62 3.83 15.23 6.84
CA THR A 62 3.78 16.68 6.61
C THR A 62 5.16 17.18 6.23
N GLN A 63 5.25 17.93 5.14
CA GLN A 63 6.48 18.58 4.74
C GLN A 63 6.85 19.65 5.77
N THR A 64 8.09 19.64 6.26
CA THR A 64 8.55 20.67 7.18
C THR A 64 8.77 21.98 6.43
N LYS A 65 8.70 23.11 7.15
CA LYS A 65 8.87 24.47 6.57
C LYS A 65 10.19 24.68 5.81
N ARG A 66 11.20 23.83 6.02
CA ARG A 66 12.53 23.95 5.41
C ARG A 66 12.66 23.25 4.05
N GLY A 67 11.56 22.72 3.50
CA GLY A 67 11.60 21.98 2.26
C GLY A 67 12.23 20.58 2.41
N GLY A 68 12.11 19.77 1.37
CA GLY A 68 12.57 18.39 1.33
C GLY A 68 11.76 17.56 0.34
N ASP A 69 12.33 16.47 -0.17
CA ASP A 69 11.61 15.60 -1.09
C ASP A 69 10.58 14.74 -0.33
N ILE A 70 9.30 15.10 -0.46
CA ILE A 70 8.18 14.37 0.14
C ILE A 70 8.10 12.93 -0.38
N ARG A 71 8.51 12.67 -1.63
CA ARG A 71 8.52 11.32 -2.20
C ARG A 71 9.57 10.45 -1.51
N LYS A 72 10.77 11.01 -1.28
CA LYS A 72 11.81 10.36 -0.49
C LYS A 72 11.31 10.02 0.91
N SER A 73 10.70 11.00 1.59
CA SER A 73 10.14 10.81 2.93
C SER A 73 9.03 9.74 2.97
N LEU A 74 8.09 9.78 2.02
CA LEU A 74 7.03 8.77 1.90
C LEU A 74 7.61 7.38 1.66
N GLY A 75 8.58 7.24 0.75
CA GLY A 75 9.22 5.96 0.45
C GLY A 75 9.96 5.38 1.67
N GLN A 76 10.69 6.20 2.42
CA GLN A 76 11.35 5.74 3.65
C GLN A 76 10.34 5.24 4.69
N ARG A 77 9.21 5.94 4.85
CA ARG A 77 8.16 5.57 5.80
C ARG A 77 7.36 4.36 5.34
N GLU A 78 7.11 4.21 4.04
CA GLU A 78 6.53 2.99 3.46
C GLU A 78 7.38 1.76 3.80
N VAL A 79 8.70 1.83 3.57
CA VAL A 79 9.64 0.75 3.90
C VAL A 79 9.65 0.45 5.40
N TYR A 80 9.67 1.49 6.25
CA TYR A 80 9.59 1.32 7.70
C TYR A 80 8.33 0.54 8.09
N TRP A 81 7.17 0.92 7.57
CA TRP A 81 5.90 0.29 7.93
C TRP A 81 5.76 -1.13 7.37
N ILE A 82 6.21 -1.39 6.13
CA ILE A 82 6.25 -2.74 5.56
C ILE A 82 7.03 -3.69 6.47
N LYS A 83 8.22 -3.27 6.93
CA LYS A 83 9.06 -4.06 7.85
C LYS A 83 8.43 -4.18 9.22
N ARG A 84 7.92 -3.07 9.78
CA ARG A 84 7.34 -3.02 11.14
C ARG A 84 6.10 -3.89 11.28
N MET A 85 5.27 -3.95 10.24
CA MET A 85 4.01 -4.70 10.22
C MET A 85 4.12 -6.07 9.53
N ASN A 86 5.32 -6.45 9.09
CA ASN A 86 5.63 -7.70 8.40
C ASN A 86 4.68 -7.99 7.21
N THR A 87 4.51 -7.01 6.32
CA THR A 87 3.54 -7.13 5.20
C THR A 87 4.15 -7.70 3.93
N MET A 88 5.40 -8.18 3.97
CA MET A 88 6.05 -8.84 2.83
C MET A 88 5.45 -10.22 2.58
N ALA A 89 5.28 -10.61 1.31
CA ALA A 89 4.88 -11.96 0.96
C ALA A 89 5.89 -13.00 1.52
N PRO A 90 5.42 -14.15 2.06
CA PRO A 90 4.03 -14.61 2.11
C PRO A 90 3.23 -14.13 3.34
N ALA A 91 3.83 -13.42 4.29
CA ALA A 91 3.15 -12.96 5.51
C ALA A 91 2.15 -11.81 5.25
N GLY A 92 2.35 -11.03 4.19
CA GLY A 92 1.42 -10.03 3.68
C GLY A 92 1.42 -9.93 2.15
N LEU A 93 0.93 -8.80 1.63
CA LEU A 93 0.71 -8.58 0.18
C LEU A 93 1.82 -7.78 -0.50
N ASN A 94 2.83 -7.26 0.20
CA ASN A 94 3.91 -6.54 -0.47
C ASN A 94 4.85 -7.54 -1.15
N ASP A 95 4.90 -7.52 -2.49
CA ASP A 95 5.82 -8.36 -3.27
C ASP A 95 7.28 -7.90 -3.13
N HIS A 96 7.50 -6.60 -2.94
CA HIS A 96 8.82 -6.00 -2.81
C HIS A 96 8.75 -4.69 -2.01
N TRP A 97 9.93 -4.20 -1.61
CA TRP A 97 10.16 -2.86 -1.07
C TRP A 97 11.44 -2.31 -1.70
N SER A 98 11.65 -0.98 -1.66
CA SER A 98 12.78 -0.33 -2.33
C SER A 98 13.71 0.38 -1.34
N LEU A 99 15.02 0.25 -1.55
CA LEU A 99 16.05 1.05 -0.86
C LEU A 99 16.30 2.41 -1.51
N SER A 100 15.79 2.66 -2.72
CA SER A 100 15.98 3.92 -3.43
C SER A 100 15.68 5.18 -2.61
N PRO A 101 14.66 5.21 -1.72
CA PRO A 101 14.40 6.37 -0.86
C PRO A 101 15.50 6.68 0.16
N PHE A 102 16.51 5.83 0.33
CA PHE A 102 17.61 6.03 1.28
C PHE A 102 18.93 6.43 0.60
N LEU A 103 19.00 6.35 -0.73
CA LEU A 103 20.11 6.83 -1.56
C LEU A 103 19.89 8.30 -1.92
#